data_AF-A0A3N5VC53-F1
#
_entry.id   AF-A0A3N5VC53-F1
#
_cell.length_a   1.000
_cell.length_b   1.000
_cell.length_c   1.000
_cell.angle_alpha   90.00
_cell.angle_beta   90.00
_cell.angle_gamma   90.00
#
_symmetry.space_group_name_H-M   'P 1'
#
loop_
_entity.id
_entity.type
_entity.pdbx_description
1 polymer ?
#
loop_
_entity_poly.entity_id
_entity_poly.type
_entity_poly.pdbx_seq_one_letter_code
_entity_poly.pdbx_strand_id
1 'polypeptide(L)' 'MSGLSVAHYFPWRRVKLVYQNVNSEPPSALIRIEPDQRFRPACHECGGPARTVHSHTRKFVRDLDCGGHKMLL' A
#
# COMPACT_ATOMS: atom_id res chain seq x y z
N MET A 1 18.74 11.33 -5.63
CA MET A 1 18.24 11.28 -4.25
C MET A 1 17.81 9.86 -3.93
N SER A 2 18.67 9.09 -3.26
CA SER A 2 18.32 7.78 -2.73
C SER A 2 17.56 7.97 -1.42
N GLY A 3 16.30 8.38 -1.53
CA GLY A 3 15.40 8.48 -0.38
C GLY A 3 14.94 7.09 -0.03
N LEU A 4 15.25 6.63 1.18
CA LEU A 4 14.66 5.44 1.78
C LEU A 4 13.14 5.50 1.56
N SER A 5 12.64 4.69 0.62
CA SER A 5 11.24 4.72 0.21
C SER A 5 10.57 3.48 0.77
N VAL A 6 9.59 3.70 1.63
CA VAL A 6 8.75 2.63 2.18
C VAL A 6 7.94 1.91 1.08
N ALA A 7 7.86 2.50 -0.12
CA ALA A 7 7.24 1.88 -1.30
C ALA A 7 7.80 0.48 -1.61
N HIS A 8 9.09 0.23 -1.31
CA HIS A 8 9.73 -1.05 -1.57
C HIS A 8 9.25 -2.20 -0.67
N TYR A 9 8.63 -1.89 0.47
CA TYR A 9 8.02 -2.91 1.35
C TYR A 9 6.64 -3.34 0.87
N PHE A 10 6.03 -2.63 -0.07
CA PHE A 10 4.71 -2.95 -0.58
C PHE A 10 4.79 -3.74 -1.89
N PRO A 11 4.07 -4.87 -2.00
CA PRO A 11 4.01 -5.64 -3.25
C PRO A 11 3.23 -4.90 -4.34
N TRP A 12 2.54 -3.80 -4.00
CA TRP A 12 1.74 -3.01 -4.94
C TRP A 12 2.43 -1.71 -5.34
N ARG A 13 2.47 -1.46 -6.65
CA ARG A 13 2.92 -0.20 -7.24
C ARG A 13 1.72 0.75 -7.42
N ARG A 14 1.98 2.05 -7.62
CA ARG A 14 0.95 3.09 -7.91
C ARG A 14 -0.01 3.37 -6.75
N VAL A 15 0.55 3.35 -5.55
CA VAL A 15 -0.16 3.70 -4.31
C VAL A 15 0.59 4.82 -3.61
N LYS A 16 -0.12 5.58 -2.78
CA LYS A 16 0.44 6.61 -1.90
C LYS A 16 0.11 6.26 -0.46
N LEU A 17 1.05 6.55 0.44
CA LEU A 17 0.80 6.49 1.88
C LEU A 17 0.13 7.79 2.28
N VAL A 18 -1.03 7.68 2.95
CA VAL A 18 -1.78 8.85 3.43
C VAL A 18 -1.75 8.96 4.95
N TYR A 19 -1.35 7.89 5.65
CA TYR A 19 -1.20 7.87 7.09
C TYR A 19 -0.24 6.77 7.51
N GLN A 20 0.54 7.03 8.56
CA GLN A 20 1.36 6.02 9.23
C GLN A 20 1.35 6.25 10.75
N ASN A 21 1.37 5.17 11.50
CA ASN A 21 1.62 5.15 12.93
C ASN A 21 2.52 3.94 13.22
N VAL A 22 3.63 4.15 13.90
CA VAL A 22 4.62 3.12 14.22
C VAL A 22 4.78 3.09 15.72
N ASN A 23 4.64 1.91 16.30
CA ASN A 23 4.87 1.66 17.71
C ASN A 23 6.09 0.74 17.86
N SER A 24 7.01 1.13 18.75
CA SER A 24 8.22 0.38 19.03
C SER A 24 7.96 -0.79 19.99
N GLU A 25 6.95 -0.69 20.85
CA GLU A 25 6.66 -1.69 21.89
C GLU A 25 5.14 -1.94 22.04
N PRO A 26 4.61 -3.08 21.55
CA PRO A 26 5.28 -4.08 20.72
C PRO A 26 5.58 -3.54 19.30
N PRO A 27 6.62 -4.06 18.61
CA PRO A 27 7.00 -3.63 17.26
C PRO A 27 5.87 -3.81 16.25
N SER A 28 5.17 -2.71 15.96
CA SER A 28 3.99 -2.74 15.12
C SER A 28 3.81 -1.46 14.33
N ALA A 29 3.14 -1.56 13.19
CA ALA A 29 2.83 -0.42 12.35
C ALA A 29 1.40 -0.47 11.82
N LEU A 30 0.76 0.68 11.74
CA LEU A 30 -0.49 0.88 11.02
C LEU A 30 -0.23 1.87 9.88
N ILE A 31 -0.46 1.45 8.65
CA ILE A 31 -0.27 2.29 7.47
C ILE A 31 -1.55 2.30 6.64
N ARG A 32 -2.03 3.49 6.32
CA ARG A 32 -3.12 3.67 5.35
C ARG A 32 -2.54 3.98 3.99
N ILE A 33 -2.89 3.13 3.04
CA ILE A 33 -2.47 3.20 1.66
C ILE A 33 -3.70 3.48 0.80
N GLU A 34 -3.56 4.40 -0.15
CA GLU A 34 -4.60 4.71 -1.13
C GLU A 34 -4.04 4.62 -2.55
N PRO A 35 -4.88 4.30 -3.55
CA PRO A 35 -4.47 4.40 -4.95
C PRO A 35 -3.95 5.81 -5.26
N ASP A 36 -2.82 5.88 -5.94
CA ASP A 36 -2.34 7.16 -6.47
C ASP A 36 -3.09 7.46 -7.77
N GLN A 37 -4.00 8.44 -7.69
CA GLN A 37 -4.88 8.85 -8.79
C GLN A 37 -4.12 9.49 -9.96
N ARG A 38 -2.81 9.72 -9.84
CA ARG A 38 -1.94 10.10 -10.97
C ARG A 38 -1.80 8.98 -12.00
N PHE A 39 -2.05 7.72 -11.62
CA PHE A 39 -1.93 6.58 -12.51
C PHE A 39 -3.28 6.08 -12.99
N ARG A 40 -3.32 5.60 -14.24
CA ARG A 40 -4.48 4.86 -14.72
C ARG A 40 -4.56 3.50 -14.00
N PRO A 41 -5.74 3.11 -13.48
CA PRO A 41 -5.94 1.80 -12.89
C PRO A 41 -5.65 0.71 -13.92
N ALA A 42 -5.24 -0.47 -13.45
CA ALA A 42 -5.03 -1.64 -14.30
C ALA A 42 -6.25 -2.57 -14.19
N CYS A 43 -6.63 -3.19 -15.31
CA CYS A 43 -7.65 -4.23 -15.30
C CYS A 43 -7.15 -5.45 -14.50
N HIS A 44 -7.98 -5.97 -13.60
CA HIS A 44 -7.62 -7.15 -12.81
C HIS A 44 -7.43 -8.40 -13.68
N GLU A 45 -8.19 -8.53 -14.76
CA GLU A 45 -8.16 -9.69 -15.65
C GLU A 45 -6.96 -9.64 -16.61
N CYS A 46 -6.76 -8.52 -17.32
CA CYS A 46 -5.76 -8.44 -18.39
C CYS A 46 -4.51 -7.61 -18.05
N GLY A 47 -4.47 -6.90 -16.92
CA GLY A 47 -3.35 -6.04 -16.51
C GLY A 47 -3.16 -4.74 -17.32
N GLY A 48 -3.92 -4.56 -18.40
CA GLY A 48 -3.89 -3.36 -19.24
C GLY A 48 -4.53 -2.11 -18.57
N PRO A 49 -4.33 -0.91 -19.14
CA PRO A 49 -4.90 0.32 -18.59
C PRO A 49 -6.43 0.30 -18.67
N ALA A 50 -7.09 0.40 -17.52
CA ALA A 50 -8.54 0.48 -17.41
C ALA A 50 -9.04 1.90 -17.68
N ARG A 51 -10.19 2.02 -18.37
CA ARG A 51 -10.86 3.31 -18.64
C ARG A 51 -11.67 3.81 -17.43
N THR A 52 -12.27 2.89 -16.69
CA THR A 52 -13.09 3.20 -15.51
C THR A 52 -12.83 2.16 -14.42
N VAL A 53 -13.24 2.47 -13.20
CA VAL A 53 -13.28 1.52 -12.09
C VAL A 53 -14.74 1.10 -11.91
N HIS A 54 -15.06 -0.16 -12.20
CA HIS A 54 -16.42 -0.68 -12.02
C HIS A 54 -16.68 -1.15 -10.58
N SER A 55 -15.62 -1.53 -9.84
CA SER A 55 -15.71 -1.98 -8.44
C SER A 55 -14.45 -1.59 -7.67
N HIS A 56 -14.63 -1.30 -6.37
CA HIS A 56 -13.55 -0.97 -5.46
C HIS A 56 -13.75 -1.73 -4.14
N THR A 57 -12.67 -2.25 -3.57
CA THR A 57 -12.69 -2.94 -2.28
C THR A 57 -11.52 -2.49 -1.44
N ARG A 58 -11.78 -2.16 -0.18
CA ARG A 58 -10.76 -1.89 0.81
C ARG A 58 -10.45 -3.18 1.57
N LYS A 59 -9.18 -3.51 1.72
CA LYS A 59 -8.72 -4.70 2.46
C LYS A 59 -7.70 -4.29 3.52
N PHE A 60 -7.73 -5.00 4.65
CA PHE A 60 -6.67 -4.95 5.64
C PHE A 60 -5.62 -5.99 5.26
N VAL A 61 -4.37 -5.55 5.16
CA VAL A 61 -3.22 -6.43 4.94
C VAL A 61 -2.59 -6.67 6.30
N ARG A 62 -2.72 -7.90 6.80
CA ARG A 62 -2.14 -8.32 8.08
C ARG A 62 -0.80 -8.97 7.84
N ASP A 63 0.06 -8.94 8.85
CA ASP A 63 1.32 -9.69 8.89
C ASP A 63 2.33 -9.34 7.79
N LEU A 64 2.18 -8.16 7.16
CA LEU A 64 3.23 -7.64 6.29
C LEU A 64 4.40 -7.17 7.17
N ASP A 65 5.60 -7.72 6.91
CA ASP A 65 6.82 -7.27 7.55
C ASP A 65 7.29 -5.97 6.88
N CYS A 66 7.40 -4.91 7.66
CA CYS A 66 7.96 -3.64 7.23
C CYS A 66 9.14 -3.27 8.14
N GLY A 67 10.31 -3.84 7.83
CA GLY A 67 11.55 -3.53 8.55
C GLY A 67 11.48 -3.96 10.02
N GLY A 68 11.04 -5.19 10.28
CA GLY A 68 10.97 -5.77 11.63
C GLY A 68 9.74 -5.35 12.44
N HIS A 69 8.85 -4.55 11.86
CA HIS A 69 7.56 -4.18 12.45
C HIS A 69 6.45 -4.96 11.74
N LYS A 70 5.58 -5.62 12.50
CA LYS A 70 4.41 -6.30 11.94
C LYS A 70 3.28 -5.30 11.72
N MET A 71 2.63 -5.36 10.55
CA MET A 71 1.43 -4.56 10.33
C MET A 71 0.24 -5.08 11.13
N LEU A 72 -0.31 -4.20 11.97
CA LEU A 72 -1.53 -4.43 12.75
C LEU A 72 -2.74 -3.73 12.11
N LEU A 73 -3.93 -4.19 12.50
CA LEU A 73 -5.25 -3.78 11.99
C LEU A 73 -5.50 -2.27 12.00
#